data_AF-A0A1G5L2Y3-F1
#
_entry.id   AF-A0A1G5L2Y3-F1
#
_cell.length_a   1.000
_cell.length_b   1.000
_cell.length_c   1.000
_cell.angle_alpha   90.00
_cell.angle_beta   90.00
_cell.angle_gamma   90.00
#
_symmetry.space_group_name_H-M   'P 1'
#
loop_
_entity.id
_entity.type
_entity.pdbx_description
1 polymer ?
#
loop_
_entity_poly.entity_id
_entity_poly.type
_entity_poly.pdbx_seq_one_letter_code
_entity_poly.pdbx_strand_id
1 'polypeptide(L)'
;MKLKSKNKFILLLSLLLLITSLTMTMIYSNQDDSEDDSGPGGGSSIPGFHCVHHQPYVVRHDSHEVRCAVCNIRLENTPCQYVLTPIDSVYHSAICNICGNEKNVRHTLKYRKLNEGHQKVCGCGYEEEMENHNYMVTSIGDNKHNLECKVCQYKTSENHNWNNGKCTICNKQQPCNDHSLTLPVPYDESMHVYHCGTCNLEIGPYEHHSFVLFPNGVRVCEICGYEESFNHFDNRF
;
A
#
# COMPACT_ATOMS: atom_id res chain seq x y z
N MET A 1 -6.84 15.24 66.24
CA MET A 1 -5.48 15.60 65.79
C MET A 1 -5.25 15.02 64.39
N LYS A 2 -4.65 15.81 63.49
CA LYS A 2 -4.23 15.55 62.09
C LYS A 2 -5.27 15.67 60.96
N LEU A 3 -5.20 16.84 60.31
CA LEU A 3 -5.69 17.22 58.99
C LEU A 3 -4.69 16.83 57.88
N LYS A 4 -5.18 16.93 56.62
CA LYS A 4 -4.51 17.16 55.31
C LYS A 4 -4.28 15.95 54.40
N SER A 5 -5.01 15.93 53.27
CA SER A 5 -4.46 16.26 51.94
C SER A 5 -5.34 15.70 50.81
N LYS A 6 -6.39 16.42 50.42
CA LYS A 6 -7.11 16.22 49.15
C LYS A 6 -7.15 17.56 48.41
N ASN A 7 -6.01 17.96 47.82
CA ASN A 7 -5.92 19.15 46.97
C ASN A 7 -4.69 19.07 46.05
N LYS A 8 -4.60 18.02 45.23
CA LYS A 8 -3.59 17.91 44.16
C LYS A 8 -4.15 17.50 42.79
N PHE A 9 -5.45 17.25 42.67
CA PHE A 9 -6.03 16.72 41.43
C PHE A 9 -6.63 17.79 40.49
N ILE A 10 -6.74 19.05 40.92
CA ILE A 10 -7.39 20.11 40.14
C ILE A 10 -6.39 21.04 39.44
N LEU A 11 -5.10 20.98 39.80
CA LEU A 11 -4.06 21.86 39.22
C LEU A 11 -3.36 21.30 37.97
N LEU A 12 -3.63 20.05 37.57
CA LEU A 12 -3.08 19.46 36.35
C LEU A 12 -4.01 19.60 35.13
N LEU A 13 -5.29 19.92 35.34
CA LEU A 13 -6.26 20.05 34.24
C LEU A 13 -6.24 21.44 33.58
N SER A 14 -5.66 22.44 34.24
CA SER A 14 -5.59 23.82 33.76
C SER A 14 -4.26 24.18 33.07
N LEU A 15 -3.28 23.26 33.01
CA LEU A 15 -1.99 23.48 32.37
C LEU A 15 -1.88 22.88 30.95
N LEU A 16 -2.89 22.12 30.50
CA LEU A 16 -2.89 21.47 29.18
C LEU A 16 -3.69 22.22 28.09
N LEU A 17 -4.18 23.44 28.36
CA LEU A 17 -4.90 24.29 27.40
C LEU A 17 -4.07 25.46 26.86
N LEU A 18 -2.75 25.42 27.06
CA LEU A 18 -1.78 26.41 26.54
C LEU A 18 -0.82 25.78 25.51
N ILE A 19 -1.34 24.90 24.65
CA ILE A 19 -0.64 24.56 23.41
C ILE A 19 -1.07 25.58 22.36
N THR A 20 -0.26 26.63 22.28
CA THR A 20 -0.27 27.67 21.27
C THR A 20 -0.47 27.08 19.88
N SER A 21 -1.51 27.57 19.20
CA SER A 21 -1.75 27.38 17.77
C SER A 21 -0.58 27.91 16.97
N LEU A 22 0.39 27.03 16.67
CA LEU A 22 1.33 27.25 15.57
C LEU A 22 0.51 27.13 14.28
N THR A 23 0.07 28.26 13.75
CA THR A 23 -0.43 28.33 12.37
C THR A 23 0.76 28.09 11.45
N MET A 24 0.93 26.85 10.97
CA MET A 24 1.84 26.58 9.85
C MET A 24 1.33 27.35 8.63
N THR A 25 2.06 28.39 8.26
CA THR A 25 1.84 29.16 7.04
C THR A 25 2.26 28.29 5.87
N MET A 26 1.32 27.52 5.34
CA MET A 26 1.51 26.78 4.09
C MET A 26 1.28 27.76 2.93
N ILE A 27 2.37 28.30 2.39
CA ILE A 27 2.34 29.13 1.17
C ILE A 27 2.02 28.19 0.01
N TYR A 28 0.82 28.31 -0.54
CA TYR A 28 0.39 27.55 -1.70
C TYR A 28 0.49 28.43 -2.95
N SER A 29 1.31 28.03 -3.91
CA SER A 29 1.36 28.60 -5.26
C SER A 29 0.57 27.69 -6.19
N ASN A 30 -0.57 28.17 -6.70
CA ASN A 30 -1.25 27.49 -7.80
C ASN A 30 -0.47 27.70 -9.10
N GLN A 31 -0.08 26.60 -9.73
CA GLN A 31 0.07 26.55 -11.19
C GLN A 31 -1.32 26.25 -11.73
N ASP A 32 -1.93 27.23 -12.38
CA ASP A 32 -3.21 27.05 -13.06
C ASP A 32 -2.94 26.37 -14.40
N ASP A 33 -3.43 25.13 -14.54
CA ASP A 33 -3.69 24.50 -15.83
C ASP A 33 -4.98 25.11 -16.40
N SER A 34 -4.86 26.28 -17.04
CA SER A 34 -5.97 26.84 -17.84
C SER A 34 -5.84 26.34 -19.28
N GLU A 35 -6.78 25.47 -19.68
CA GLU A 35 -6.97 25.02 -21.05
C GLU A 35 -7.23 26.20 -22.00
N ASP A 36 -6.65 26.07 -23.19
CA ASP A 36 -6.71 26.96 -24.34
C ASP A 36 -8.10 27.56 -24.61
N ASP A 37 -8.16 28.88 -24.72
CA ASP A 37 -9.05 29.51 -25.69
C ASP A 37 -8.27 30.58 -26.47
N SER A 38 -8.21 30.36 -27.78
CA SER A 38 -7.32 31.04 -28.72
C SER A 38 -8.01 32.26 -29.33
N GLY A 39 -7.46 33.45 -29.12
CA GLY A 39 -7.87 34.66 -29.85
C GLY A 39 -6.80 35.76 -29.78
N PRO A 40 -6.47 36.46 -30.89
CA PRO A 40 -5.09 36.82 -31.19
C PRO A 40 -4.70 38.19 -30.65
N GLY A 41 -3.56 38.26 -29.96
CA GLY A 41 -2.93 39.50 -29.58
C GLY A 41 -1.47 39.26 -29.27
N GLY A 42 -0.60 39.52 -30.26
CA GLY A 42 0.82 39.26 -30.19
C GLY A 42 1.48 39.87 -28.95
N GLY A 43 2.08 39.00 -28.14
CA GLY A 43 2.98 39.37 -27.06
C GLY A 43 4.40 38.93 -27.41
N SER A 44 5.01 39.58 -28.42
CA SER A 44 6.47 39.58 -28.51
C SER A 44 7.00 40.22 -27.23
N SER A 45 7.84 39.49 -26.52
CA SER A 45 8.70 39.99 -25.47
C SER A 45 9.68 40.99 -26.07
N ILE A 46 9.24 42.25 -26.19
CA ILE A 46 10.08 43.38 -26.55
C ILE A 46 10.72 43.92 -25.25
N PRO A 47 12.05 44.07 -25.19
CA PRO A 47 12.71 44.68 -24.05
C PRO A 47 12.42 46.19 -24.01
N GLY A 48 11.93 46.69 -22.86
CA GLY A 48 12.02 48.11 -22.51
C GLY A 48 10.80 49.00 -22.70
N PHE A 49 9.57 48.48 -22.73
CA PHE A 49 8.38 49.35 -22.66
C PHE A 49 8.18 49.92 -21.24
N HIS A 50 8.80 51.06 -20.97
CA HIS A 50 8.46 51.91 -19.83
C HIS A 50 7.13 52.65 -20.14
N CYS A 51 6.07 52.41 -19.36
CA CYS A 51 4.89 53.28 -19.44
C CYS A 51 5.30 54.69 -18.96
N VAL A 52 5.25 55.68 -19.85
CA VAL A 52 5.58 57.09 -19.51
C VAL A 52 4.51 57.78 -18.66
N HIS A 53 3.37 57.11 -18.45
CA HIS A 53 2.27 57.63 -17.64
C HIS A 53 2.44 57.15 -16.17
N HIS A 54 2.69 58.09 -15.25
CA HIS A 54 2.96 57.81 -13.83
C HIS A 54 1.70 57.57 -12.98
N GLN A 55 0.66 56.96 -13.56
CA GLN A 55 -0.60 56.69 -12.85
C GLN A 55 -0.93 55.20 -12.89
N PRO A 56 -0.35 54.39 -12.00
CA PRO A 56 -0.73 52.99 -11.85
C PRO A 56 -2.08 52.88 -11.11
N TYR A 57 -2.86 51.85 -11.43
CA TYR A 57 -3.97 51.38 -10.61
C TYR A 57 -3.91 49.86 -10.45
N VAL A 58 -4.50 49.36 -9.35
CA VAL A 58 -4.47 47.93 -9.00
C VAL A 58 -5.80 47.29 -9.37
N VAL A 59 -5.75 46.23 -10.17
CA VAL A 59 -6.91 45.36 -10.42
C VAL A 59 -6.93 44.29 -9.33
N ARG A 60 -8.09 44.11 -8.66
CA ARG A 60 -8.28 43.07 -7.65
C ARG A 60 -9.05 41.90 -8.24
N HIS A 61 -8.32 40.90 -8.76
CA HIS A 61 -8.83 39.54 -9.00
C HIS A 61 -7.78 38.57 -8.46
N ASP A 62 -7.72 37.28 -8.85
CA ASP A 62 -6.78 36.27 -8.31
C ASP A 62 -5.26 36.64 -8.37
N SER A 63 -4.92 37.83 -8.88
CA SER A 63 -3.60 38.45 -8.77
C SER A 63 -3.66 39.94 -8.44
N HIS A 64 -2.55 40.45 -7.90
CA HIS A 64 -2.26 41.88 -7.77
C HIS A 64 -1.64 42.36 -9.08
N GLU A 65 -2.52 42.67 -10.04
CA GLU A 65 -2.09 43.24 -11.30
C GLU A 65 -2.00 44.76 -11.19
N VAL A 66 -0.83 45.32 -11.46
CA VAL A 66 -0.63 46.77 -11.60
C VAL A 66 -0.71 47.11 -13.08
N ARG A 67 -1.65 48.00 -13.43
CA ARG A 67 -1.85 48.48 -14.80
C ARG A 67 -1.67 49.99 -14.91
N CYS A 68 -1.25 50.44 -16.08
CA CYS A 68 -1.14 51.86 -16.39
C CYS A 68 -2.54 52.44 -16.65
N ALA A 69 -2.99 53.47 -15.90
CA ALA A 69 -4.36 54.00 -16.00
C ALA A 69 -4.71 54.64 -17.37
N VAL A 70 -3.70 55.02 -18.15
CA VAL A 70 -3.87 55.70 -19.44
C VAL A 70 -3.93 54.72 -20.61
N CYS A 71 -3.05 53.71 -20.63
CA CYS A 71 -2.92 52.78 -21.77
C CYS A 71 -3.21 51.32 -21.42
N ASN A 72 -3.59 51.02 -20.18
CA ASN A 72 -3.99 49.70 -19.67
C ASN A 72 -2.94 48.57 -19.80
N ILE A 73 -1.69 48.92 -20.12
CA ILE A 73 -0.57 47.97 -20.18
C ILE A 73 -0.30 47.42 -18.77
N ARG A 74 -0.09 46.11 -18.69
CA ARG A 74 0.33 45.39 -17.47
C ARG A 74 1.77 45.77 -17.12
N LEU A 75 1.98 46.32 -15.94
CA LEU A 75 3.29 46.75 -15.44
C LEU A 75 3.89 45.69 -14.52
N GLU A 76 3.07 45.13 -13.63
CA GLU A 76 3.47 44.08 -12.69
C GLU A 76 2.32 43.08 -12.50
N ASN A 77 2.64 41.84 -12.17
CA ASN A 77 1.66 40.82 -11.82
C ASN A 77 2.21 39.95 -10.69
N THR A 78 1.65 40.12 -9.48
CA THR A 78 2.02 39.30 -8.33
C THR A 78 0.83 38.44 -7.92
N PRO A 79 0.90 37.10 -7.99
CA PRO A 79 -0.21 36.23 -7.59
C PRO A 79 -0.58 36.45 -6.11
N CYS A 80 -1.86 36.27 -5.78
CA CYS A 80 -2.30 36.39 -4.40
C CYS A 80 -1.65 35.33 -3.51
N GLN A 81 -1.08 35.75 -2.38
CA GLN A 81 -0.61 34.85 -1.33
C GLN A 81 -1.76 34.64 -0.33
N TYR A 82 -2.25 33.41 -0.25
CA TYR A 82 -3.40 33.07 0.59
C TYR A 82 -2.96 32.45 1.91
N VAL A 83 -3.62 32.87 2.99
CA VAL A 83 -3.59 32.21 4.29
C VAL A 83 -4.79 31.29 4.37
N LEU A 84 -4.55 30.00 4.65
CA LEU A 84 -5.59 28.99 4.74
C LEU A 84 -6.04 28.79 6.19
N THR A 85 -7.34 28.87 6.43
CA THR A 85 -7.97 28.57 7.72
C THR A 85 -9.02 27.48 7.52
N PRO A 86 -9.01 26.37 8.26
CA PRO A 86 -10.03 25.32 8.14
C PRO A 86 -11.40 25.86 8.49
N ILE A 87 -12.40 25.56 7.66
CA ILE A 87 -13.80 25.91 7.94
C ILE A 87 -14.53 24.65 8.43
N ASP A 88 -14.48 23.59 7.62
CA ASP A 88 -15.23 22.36 7.83
C ASP A 88 -14.45 21.15 7.28
N SER A 89 -15.14 20.02 7.16
CA SER A 89 -14.59 18.76 6.64
C SER A 89 -14.28 18.78 5.14
N VAL A 90 -14.61 19.85 4.42
CA VAL A 90 -14.49 19.93 2.96
C VAL A 90 -13.56 21.07 2.54
N TYR A 91 -13.59 22.20 3.23
CA TYR A 91 -12.97 23.45 2.79
C TYR A 91 -12.07 24.14 3.83
N HIS A 92 -11.10 24.88 3.29
CA HIS A 92 -10.47 26.03 3.93
C HIS A 92 -11.05 27.34 3.40
N SER A 93 -11.08 28.35 4.25
CA SER A 93 -11.10 29.75 3.83
C SER A 93 -9.68 30.14 3.42
N ALA A 94 -9.53 30.68 2.22
CA ALA A 94 -8.30 31.23 1.70
C ALA A 94 -8.45 32.74 1.60
N ILE A 95 -7.74 33.47 2.46
CA ILE A 95 -7.77 34.93 2.49
C ILE A 95 -6.43 35.47 2.00
N CYS A 96 -6.44 36.34 1.00
CA CYS A 96 -5.22 37.01 0.56
C CYS A 96 -4.78 38.04 1.62
N ASN A 97 -3.56 37.88 2.14
CA ASN A 97 -3.00 38.76 3.17
C ASN A 97 -2.76 40.21 2.70
N ILE A 98 -2.79 40.48 1.39
CA ILE A 98 -2.56 41.80 0.81
C ILE A 98 -3.88 42.49 0.43
N CYS A 99 -4.73 41.84 -0.37
CA CYS A 99 -5.93 42.47 -0.92
C CYS A 99 -7.23 42.10 -0.19
N GLY A 100 -7.20 41.12 0.70
CA GLY A 100 -8.38 40.63 1.43
C GLY A 100 -9.36 39.82 0.58
N ASN A 101 -9.00 39.48 -0.67
CA ASN A 101 -9.82 38.60 -1.50
C ASN A 101 -9.98 37.23 -0.81
N GLU A 102 -11.19 36.70 -0.84
CA GLU A 102 -11.60 35.49 -0.12
C GLU A 102 -12.12 34.44 -1.09
N LYS A 103 -11.71 33.19 -0.88
CA LYS A 103 -12.27 32.03 -1.58
C LYS A 103 -12.25 30.79 -0.72
N ASN A 104 -13.10 29.83 -1.04
CA ASN A 104 -13.08 28.52 -0.42
C ASN A 104 -12.28 27.55 -1.28
N VAL A 105 -11.31 26.87 -0.69
CA VAL A 105 -10.50 25.85 -1.36
C VAL A 105 -10.67 24.51 -0.66
N ARG A 106 -10.80 23.42 -1.42
CA ARG A 106 -10.98 22.09 -0.83
C ARG A 106 -9.72 21.64 -0.08
N HIS A 107 -9.89 20.74 0.87
CA HIS A 107 -8.76 20.05 1.52
C HIS A 107 -7.89 19.34 0.48
N THR A 108 -6.59 19.63 0.49
CA THR A 108 -5.60 18.81 -0.22
C THR A 108 -5.20 17.65 0.68
N LEU A 109 -5.79 16.49 0.44
CA LEU A 109 -5.60 15.30 1.25
C LEU A 109 -4.41 14.47 0.77
N LYS A 110 -3.60 13.98 1.71
CA LYS A 110 -2.50 13.04 1.45
C LYS A 110 -2.69 11.78 2.29
N TYR A 111 -2.21 10.65 1.78
CA TYR A 111 -2.23 9.40 2.54
C TYR A 111 -1.16 9.39 3.64
N ARG A 112 -1.61 9.19 4.88
CA ARG A 112 -0.77 8.77 6.00
C ARG A 112 -0.79 7.25 6.07
N LYS A 113 0.39 6.63 6.04
CA LYS A 113 0.54 5.17 6.16
C LYS A 113 0.42 4.75 7.62
N LEU A 114 -0.43 3.78 7.91
CA LEU A 114 -0.61 3.19 9.24
C LEU A 114 -0.44 1.66 9.14
N ASN A 115 -0.30 0.98 10.27
CA ASN A 115 -0.10 -0.47 10.26
C ASN A 115 -1.37 -1.23 9.82
N GLU A 116 -2.55 -0.80 10.29
CA GLU A 116 -3.83 -1.47 10.03
C GLU A 116 -4.54 -0.95 8.76
N GLY A 117 -4.08 0.18 8.22
CA GLY A 117 -4.68 0.80 7.04
C GLY A 117 -3.95 2.05 6.59
N HIS A 118 -4.67 2.93 5.92
CA HIS A 118 -4.22 4.27 5.59
C HIS A 118 -5.33 5.28 5.81
N GLN A 119 -4.94 6.52 6.01
CA GLN A 119 -5.88 7.60 6.31
C GLN A 119 -5.55 8.80 5.43
N LYS A 120 -6.58 9.43 4.87
CA LYS A 120 -6.41 10.71 4.16
C LYS A 120 -6.37 11.84 5.19
N VAL A 121 -5.31 12.63 5.15
CA VAL A 121 -5.09 13.73 6.10
C VAL A 121 -4.73 15.01 5.36
N CYS A 122 -5.27 16.12 5.85
CA CYS A 122 -4.86 17.45 5.43
C CYS A 122 -3.77 17.99 6.36
N GLY A 123 -2.90 18.88 5.86
CA GLY A 123 -1.88 19.55 6.67
C GLY A 123 -2.45 20.40 7.82
N CYS A 124 -3.75 20.73 7.77
CA CYS A 124 -4.43 21.45 8.84
C CYS A 124 -4.91 20.58 10.01
N GLY A 125 -4.73 19.25 9.94
CA GLY A 125 -5.19 18.30 10.96
C GLY A 125 -6.60 17.74 10.74
N TYR A 126 -7.26 18.08 9.63
CA TYR A 126 -8.47 17.34 9.21
C TYR A 126 -8.09 15.94 8.74
N GLU A 127 -8.87 14.94 9.15
CA GLU A 127 -8.63 13.53 8.84
C GLU A 127 -9.94 12.85 8.43
N GLU A 128 -9.89 12.06 7.36
CA GLU A 128 -11.00 11.18 6.99
C GLU A 128 -10.99 9.89 7.82
N GLU A 129 -12.03 9.07 7.63
CA GLU A 129 -12.06 7.72 8.19
C GLU A 129 -10.90 6.87 7.67
N MET A 130 -10.47 5.92 8.50
CA MET A 130 -9.41 4.99 8.13
C MET A 130 -9.94 3.99 7.09
N GLU A 131 -9.16 3.80 6.03
CA GLU A 131 -9.39 2.77 5.02
C GLU A 131 -8.44 1.60 5.27
N ASN A 132 -8.95 0.38 5.19
CA ASN A 132 -8.12 -0.83 5.29
C ASN A 132 -7.16 -0.94 4.10
N HIS A 133 -6.03 -1.63 4.32
CA HIS A 133 -5.10 -1.94 3.24
C HIS A 133 -5.74 -2.82 2.17
N ASN A 134 -5.53 -2.47 0.90
CA ASN A 134 -5.82 -3.32 -0.25
C ASN A 134 -4.51 -3.83 -0.84
N TYR A 135 -4.09 -5.01 -0.41
CA TYR A 135 -2.79 -5.58 -0.75
C TYR A 135 -2.78 -6.24 -2.14
N MET A 136 -1.63 -6.16 -2.80
CA MET A 136 -1.24 -7.01 -3.93
C MET A 136 0.06 -7.74 -3.62
N VAL A 137 0.19 -8.96 -4.13
CA VAL A 137 1.45 -9.71 -4.09
C VAL A 137 2.44 -9.08 -5.07
N THR A 138 3.61 -8.66 -4.58
CA THR A 138 4.68 -8.06 -5.38
C THR A 138 5.79 -9.05 -5.68
N SER A 139 5.99 -10.04 -4.83
CA SER A 139 6.93 -11.13 -5.06
C SER A 139 6.56 -12.36 -4.24
N ILE A 140 6.94 -13.52 -4.77
CA ILE A 140 6.76 -14.82 -4.14
C ILE A 140 8.14 -15.29 -3.70
N GLY A 141 8.38 -15.27 -2.40
CA GLY A 141 9.59 -15.81 -1.80
C GLY A 141 9.41 -17.28 -1.40
N ASP A 142 10.47 -17.89 -0.89
CA ASP A 142 10.43 -19.32 -0.61
C ASP A 142 9.43 -19.71 0.47
N ASN A 143 9.36 -18.90 1.53
CA ASN A 143 8.52 -19.16 2.70
C ASN A 143 7.33 -18.18 2.82
N LYS A 144 7.32 -17.10 2.04
CA LYS A 144 6.36 -16.00 2.21
C LYS A 144 6.04 -15.25 0.92
N HIS A 145 4.87 -14.63 0.87
CA HIS A 145 4.55 -13.57 -0.11
C HIS A 145 4.96 -12.21 0.46
N ASN A 146 5.51 -11.36 -0.40
CA ASN A 146 5.62 -9.95 -0.09
C ASN A 146 4.40 -9.22 -0.67
N LEU A 147 3.78 -8.42 0.17
CA LEU A 147 2.54 -7.71 -0.11
C LEU A 147 2.80 -6.20 -0.10
N GLU A 148 2.15 -5.48 -0.99
CA GLU A 148 2.16 -4.01 -1.02
C GLU A 148 0.75 -3.47 -1.16
N CYS A 149 0.39 -2.47 -0.34
CA CYS A 149 -0.89 -1.79 -0.46
C CYS A 149 -0.91 -0.93 -1.73
N LYS A 150 -1.90 -1.14 -2.61
CA LYS A 150 -2.04 -0.43 -3.90
C LYS A 150 -2.17 1.09 -3.75
N VAL A 151 -2.64 1.56 -2.59
CA VAL A 151 -2.96 2.96 -2.34
C VAL A 151 -1.80 3.67 -1.67
N CYS A 152 -1.36 3.15 -0.51
CA CYS A 152 -0.37 3.83 0.32
C CYS A 152 1.04 3.25 0.22
N GLN A 153 1.26 2.19 -0.59
CA GLN A 153 2.56 1.52 -0.75
C GLN A 153 3.15 1.00 0.58
N TYR A 154 2.31 0.72 1.57
CA TYR A 154 2.73 0.03 2.78
C TYR A 154 3.09 -1.41 2.44
N LYS A 155 4.23 -1.89 2.96
CA LYS A 155 4.77 -3.21 2.63
C LYS A 155 4.67 -4.13 3.85
N THR A 156 4.24 -5.35 3.61
CA THR A 156 4.18 -6.42 4.61
C THR A 156 4.52 -7.76 3.97
N SER A 157 4.56 -8.82 4.76
CA SER A 157 4.73 -10.18 4.25
C SER A 157 3.86 -11.16 5.01
N GLU A 158 3.30 -12.13 4.29
CA GLU A 158 2.49 -13.22 4.83
C GLU A 158 3.14 -14.56 4.50
N ASN A 159 3.04 -15.53 5.40
CA ASN A 159 3.53 -16.88 5.12
C ASN A 159 2.64 -17.57 4.07
N HIS A 160 3.21 -18.55 3.36
CA HIS A 160 2.39 -19.42 2.50
C HIS A 160 1.30 -20.11 3.32
N ASN A 161 0.06 -20.02 2.83
CA ASN A 161 -1.07 -20.80 3.34
C ASN A 161 -1.28 -22.02 2.44
N TRP A 162 -0.98 -23.20 2.99
CA TRP A 162 -0.93 -24.46 2.26
C TRP A 162 -2.27 -25.19 2.32
N ASN A 163 -2.79 -25.60 1.17
CA ASN A 163 -3.94 -26.48 1.04
C ASN A 163 -3.58 -27.63 0.10
N ASN A 164 -3.69 -28.87 0.58
CA ASN A 164 -3.27 -30.09 -0.14
C ASN A 164 -1.85 -29.97 -0.74
N GLY A 165 -0.93 -29.41 0.04
CA GLY A 165 0.46 -29.22 -0.38
C GLY A 165 0.72 -28.15 -1.43
N LYS A 166 -0.26 -27.30 -1.76
CA LYS A 166 -0.06 -26.15 -2.64
C LYS A 166 -0.42 -24.85 -1.95
N CYS A 167 0.34 -23.80 -2.23
CA CYS A 167 0.00 -22.48 -1.75
C CYS A 167 -1.28 -22.00 -2.44
N THR A 168 -2.27 -21.59 -1.65
CA THR A 168 -3.57 -21.11 -2.12
C THR A 168 -3.50 -19.86 -3.00
N ILE A 169 -2.40 -19.13 -2.96
CA ILE A 169 -2.21 -17.86 -3.69
C ILE A 169 -1.32 -18.05 -4.92
N CYS A 170 -0.16 -18.69 -4.77
CA CYS A 170 0.82 -18.80 -5.86
C CYS A 170 0.98 -20.19 -6.46
N ASN A 171 0.22 -21.19 -5.99
CA ASN A 171 0.30 -22.60 -6.42
C ASN A 171 1.69 -23.26 -6.24
N LYS A 172 2.62 -22.62 -5.53
CA LYS A 172 3.91 -23.23 -5.19
C LYS A 172 3.67 -24.52 -4.40
N GLN A 173 4.46 -25.56 -4.69
CA GLN A 173 4.43 -26.82 -3.94
C GLN A 173 5.04 -26.61 -2.54
N GLN A 174 4.37 -27.14 -1.52
CA GLN A 174 4.85 -27.13 -0.15
C GLN A 174 6.08 -28.05 -0.02
N PRO A 175 7.14 -27.60 0.68
CA PRO A 175 8.25 -28.46 1.03
C PRO A 175 7.76 -29.63 1.90
N CYS A 176 8.21 -30.85 1.59
CA CYS A 176 7.76 -32.06 2.29
C CYS A 176 8.69 -32.49 3.44
N ASN A 177 9.62 -31.62 3.85
CA ASN A 177 10.67 -31.95 4.82
C ASN A 177 10.12 -32.38 6.20
N ASP A 178 8.97 -31.84 6.58
CA ASP A 178 8.34 -32.07 7.89
C ASP A 178 7.00 -32.83 7.77
N HIS A 179 6.69 -33.39 6.59
CA HIS A 179 5.45 -34.14 6.39
C HIS A 179 5.66 -35.63 6.73
N SER A 180 4.63 -36.25 7.30
CA SER A 180 4.63 -37.70 7.51
C SER A 180 4.51 -38.43 6.17
N LEU A 181 5.23 -39.54 6.02
CA LEU A 181 5.08 -40.44 4.87
C LEU A 181 3.87 -41.35 5.06
N THR A 182 3.22 -41.73 3.97
CA THR A 182 2.23 -42.81 3.93
C THR A 182 2.91 -44.16 4.14
N LEU A 183 2.11 -45.22 4.31
CA LEU A 183 2.63 -46.58 4.15
C LEU A 183 3.21 -46.76 2.74
N PRO A 184 4.28 -47.56 2.59
CA PRO A 184 4.88 -47.87 1.31
C PRO A 184 3.91 -48.62 0.42
N VAL A 185 3.84 -48.24 -0.85
CA VAL A 185 3.01 -48.88 -1.88
C VAL A 185 3.88 -49.42 -3.01
N PRO A 186 3.46 -50.50 -3.69
CA PRO A 186 4.21 -51.04 -4.83
C PRO A 186 4.36 -49.95 -5.91
N TYR A 187 5.59 -49.73 -6.40
CA TYR A 187 5.84 -48.83 -7.52
C TYR A 187 5.96 -49.61 -8.82
N ASP A 188 6.87 -50.60 -8.83
CA ASP A 188 7.06 -51.56 -9.91
C ASP A 188 7.47 -52.92 -9.33
N GLU A 189 7.94 -53.84 -10.18
CA GLU A 189 8.34 -55.19 -9.74
C GLU A 189 9.55 -55.19 -8.79
N SER A 190 10.37 -54.13 -8.82
CA SER A 190 11.66 -54.04 -8.14
C SER A 190 11.62 -53.23 -6.85
N MET A 191 10.68 -52.30 -6.68
CA MET A 191 10.66 -51.35 -5.57
C MET A 191 9.27 -50.90 -5.12
N HIS A 192 9.20 -50.45 -3.87
CA HIS A 192 8.08 -49.66 -3.35
C HIS A 192 8.46 -48.18 -3.24
N VAL A 193 7.42 -47.34 -3.18
CA VAL A 193 7.55 -45.89 -3.04
C VAL A 193 6.70 -45.38 -1.88
N TYR A 194 7.13 -44.27 -1.29
CA TYR A 194 6.39 -43.56 -0.26
C TYR A 194 5.69 -42.35 -0.89
N HIS A 195 4.52 -41.99 -0.35
CA HIS A 195 3.89 -40.73 -0.68
C HIS A 195 3.92 -39.82 0.55
N CYS A 196 3.90 -38.52 0.35
CA CYS A 196 3.65 -37.59 1.43
C CYS A 196 2.18 -37.71 1.87
N GLY A 197 1.93 -37.93 3.16
CA GLY A 197 0.57 -38.02 3.70
C GLY A 197 -0.23 -36.70 3.60
N THR A 198 0.44 -35.56 3.47
CA THR A 198 -0.22 -34.24 3.38
C THR A 198 -0.53 -33.81 1.96
N CYS A 199 0.40 -34.04 1.02
CA CYS A 199 0.30 -33.54 -0.34
C CYS A 199 0.19 -34.64 -1.41
N ASN A 200 0.22 -35.90 -0.99
CA ASN A 200 0.21 -37.09 -1.82
C ASN A 200 1.26 -37.08 -2.94
N LEU A 201 2.33 -36.31 -2.75
CA LEU A 201 3.48 -36.28 -3.66
C LEU A 201 4.26 -37.58 -3.48
N GLU A 202 4.65 -38.20 -4.58
CA GLU A 202 5.59 -39.32 -4.55
C GLU A 202 6.93 -38.82 -3.99
N ILE A 203 7.39 -39.43 -2.89
CA ILE A 203 8.66 -39.14 -2.25
C ILE A 203 9.50 -40.41 -2.33
N GLY A 204 10.54 -40.39 -3.16
CA GLY A 204 11.62 -41.37 -3.09
C GLY A 204 12.36 -41.17 -1.76
N PRO A 205 12.23 -42.12 -0.85
CA PRO A 205 13.19 -43.21 -0.95
C PRO A 205 12.54 -44.40 -1.62
N TYR A 206 13.11 -44.79 -2.75
CA TYR A 206 12.75 -46.06 -3.35
C TYR A 206 13.52 -47.16 -2.62
N GLU A 207 12.79 -48.13 -2.11
CA GLU A 207 13.33 -49.28 -1.39
C GLU A 207 12.97 -50.54 -2.18
N HIS A 208 13.92 -51.48 -2.26
CA HIS A 208 13.69 -52.73 -2.97
C HIS A 208 12.73 -53.64 -2.20
N HIS A 209 11.95 -54.40 -2.95
CA HIS A 209 11.08 -55.41 -2.37
C HIS A 209 11.87 -56.49 -1.61
N SER A 210 11.48 -56.70 -0.35
CA SER A 210 11.90 -57.87 0.45
C SER A 210 10.78 -58.89 0.44
N PHE A 211 11.00 -60.02 -0.22
CA PHE A 211 9.97 -61.03 -0.45
C PHE A 211 10.09 -62.22 0.49
N VAL A 212 8.95 -62.65 1.02
CA VAL A 212 8.79 -63.96 1.68
C VAL A 212 8.10 -64.95 0.76
N LEU A 213 8.56 -66.20 0.78
CA LEU A 213 7.96 -67.32 0.03
C LEU A 213 6.94 -68.05 0.89
N PHE A 214 5.68 -68.07 0.44
CA PHE A 214 4.61 -68.82 1.09
C PHE A 214 4.58 -70.29 0.62
N PRO A 215 3.99 -71.23 1.41
CA PRO A 215 3.92 -72.65 1.06
C PRO A 215 3.21 -72.97 -0.26
N ASN A 216 2.38 -72.04 -0.75
CA ASN A 216 1.69 -72.12 -2.04
C ASN A 216 2.58 -71.68 -3.24
N GLY A 217 3.85 -71.34 -3.01
CA GLY A 217 4.79 -70.90 -4.05
C GLY A 217 4.73 -69.41 -4.37
N VAL A 218 3.87 -68.63 -3.72
CA VAL A 218 3.72 -67.19 -3.95
C VAL A 218 4.77 -66.40 -3.17
N ARG A 219 5.42 -65.43 -3.82
CA ARG A 219 6.32 -64.46 -3.18
C ARG A 219 5.57 -63.16 -2.94
N VAL A 220 5.54 -62.69 -1.69
CA VAL A 220 4.88 -61.44 -1.31
C VAL A 220 5.86 -60.53 -0.61
N CYS A 221 5.87 -59.25 -0.96
CA CYS A 221 6.68 -58.24 -0.28
C CYS A 221 6.19 -58.04 1.16
N GLU A 222 7.08 -58.19 2.14
CA GLU A 222 6.76 -58.04 3.57
C GLU A 222 6.33 -56.60 3.93
N ILE A 223 6.73 -55.63 3.11
CA ILE A 223 6.58 -54.20 3.39
C ILE A 223 5.29 -53.64 2.76
N CYS A 224 5.07 -53.89 1.46
CA CYS A 224 3.96 -53.28 0.71
C CYS A 224 2.90 -54.29 0.26
N GLY A 225 3.10 -55.59 0.48
CA GLY A 225 2.16 -56.64 0.08
C GLY A 225 2.12 -56.96 -1.42
N TYR A 226 3.05 -56.43 -2.22
CA TYR A 226 3.17 -56.77 -3.65
C TYR A 226 3.41 -58.27 -3.85
N GLU A 227 2.56 -58.93 -4.64
CA GLU A 227 2.74 -60.32 -5.05
C GLU A 227 3.53 -60.37 -6.36
N GLU A 228 4.68 -61.02 -6.35
CA GLU A 228 5.49 -61.20 -7.55
C GLU A 228 4.82 -62.27 -8.44
N SER A 229 4.28 -61.86 -9.58
CA SER A 229 3.72 -62.78 -10.55
C SER A 229 4.84 -63.51 -11.29
N PHE A 230 5.17 -64.73 -10.88
CA PHE A 230 5.90 -65.64 -11.75
C PHE A 230 4.97 -66.07 -12.87
N ASN A 231 5.29 -65.67 -14.11
CA ASN A 231 4.77 -66.35 -15.28
C ASN A 231 5.29 -67.79 -15.23
N HIS A 232 4.48 -68.72 -14.69
CA HIS A 232 4.73 -70.16 -14.70
C HIS A 232 4.59 -70.78 -16.12
N PHE A 233 5.08 -70.09 -17.15
CA PHE A 233 5.13 -70.57 -18.53
C PHE A 233 6.48 -70.24 -19.19
N ASP A 234 7.57 -70.76 -18.62
CA ASP A 234 8.68 -71.21 -19.48
C ASP A 234 9.15 -72.59 -19.00
N ASN A 235 8.27 -73.57 -19.20
CA ASN A 235 8.70 -74.96 -19.36
C ASN A 235 9.39 -75.08 -20.71
N ARG A 236 10.69 -74.78 -20.77
CA ARG A 236 11.56 -75.19 -21.87
C ARG A 236 12.86 -75.81 -21.37
N PHE A 237 12.77 -77.14 -21.32
CA PHE A 237 13.80 -78.19 -21.49
C PHE A 237 14.85 -78.36 -20.40
#